data_AF-A0A7L0GV07-F1
#
_entry.id   AF-A0A7L0GV07-F1
#
_cell.length_a   1.000
_cell.length_b   1.000
_cell.length_c   1.000
_cell.angle_alpha   90.00
_cell.angle_beta   90.00
_cell.angle_gamma   90.00
#
_symmetry.space_group_name_H-M   'P 1'
#
loop_
_entity.id
_entity.type
_entity.pdbx_description
1 polymer ?
#
loop_
_entity_poly.entity_id
_entity_poly.type
_entity_poly.pdbx_seq_one_letter_code
_entity_poly.pdbx_strand_id
1 'polypeptide(L)'
;IMANVSWTEGVSNETAANASSEFSLEADFQYCLFTVIYSIVFVLGLIENVLSLYLLSCKVKHISHSYIYMINLALADTLFVCVLPFKIHYHLNWNNWIFGDMACRITGTLYYINIYLSIAFFTCICVDRYIAVLHPFAYIQIKVIHYVMVVTILWVVALSVTVPLILGGPLHNSGARNTTACFENFATSSWTYRMAPYNILALVFGFVIPFSIILISYPLIAKRISQIKHTVRKRKAVSTVYIILVICALCFLPYHLTHLLHFLMRIQVIQNESFTTLIYKMRRVTLALVSFNCCLNPLLYYYTSSSKQWRFSFKLRFRSKMVYTICDRKLGESSYVYKLQRRHGNKNPRDGIN
;
A
#
# COMPACT_ATOMS: atom_id res chain seq x y z
N ILE A 1 58.03 -72.86 11.07
CA ILE A 1 56.59 -73.21 11.09
C ILE A 1 55.83 -72.01 10.55
N MET A 2 55.20 -72.19 9.38
CA MET A 2 53.99 -71.51 8.81
C MET A 2 53.58 -70.12 9.35
N ALA A 3 53.11 -69.13 8.59
CA ALA A 3 52.88 -68.91 7.17
C ALA A 3 52.49 -67.42 7.00
N ASN A 4 52.65 -66.94 5.78
CA ASN A 4 52.34 -65.63 5.22
C ASN A 4 50.81 -65.36 5.12
N VAL A 5 50.30 -64.18 5.47
CA VAL A 5 49.15 -63.53 4.79
C VAL A 5 49.26 -62.00 4.89
N SER A 6 49.37 -61.37 3.72
CA SER A 6 49.19 -59.93 3.44
C SER A 6 47.69 -59.63 3.28
N TRP A 7 47.22 -58.46 3.74
CA TRP A 7 46.27 -57.63 2.98
C TRP A 7 46.46 -56.15 3.31
N THR A 8 46.52 -55.37 2.24
CA THR A 8 46.56 -53.91 2.16
C THR A 8 45.22 -53.30 2.59
N GLU A 9 45.23 -52.38 3.56
CA GLU A 9 44.11 -51.44 3.74
C GLU A 9 44.54 -50.05 3.30
N GLY A 10 43.74 -49.52 2.38
CA GLY A 10 43.99 -48.30 1.63
C GLY A 10 43.96 -47.05 2.50
N VAL A 11 44.76 -46.10 2.08
CA VAL A 11 44.71 -44.70 2.47
C VAL A 11 43.33 -44.14 2.10
N SER A 12 42.44 -44.00 3.08
CA SER A 12 41.30 -43.09 2.98
C SER A 12 41.70 -41.76 3.63
N ASN A 13 42.05 -40.79 2.79
CA ASN A 13 42.10 -39.38 3.15
C ASN A 13 40.70 -38.91 3.59
N GLU A 14 40.38 -39.07 4.87
CA GLU A 14 39.34 -38.27 5.50
C GLU A 14 39.94 -36.91 5.84
N THR A 15 40.03 -36.06 4.82
CA THR A 15 40.03 -34.61 5.03
C THR A 15 38.80 -34.31 5.88
N ALA A 16 39.05 -34.00 7.16
CA ALA A 16 38.10 -33.41 8.06
C ALA A 16 37.48 -32.19 7.38
N ALA A 17 36.30 -32.41 6.80
CA ALA A 17 35.41 -31.39 6.30
C ALA A 17 34.84 -30.65 7.51
N ASN A 18 35.68 -29.82 8.13
CA ASN A 18 35.21 -28.68 8.93
C ASN A 18 34.70 -27.60 7.96
N ALA A 19 33.68 -27.96 7.18
CA ALA A 19 32.72 -27.00 6.69
C ALA A 19 31.80 -26.73 7.88
N SER A 20 32.19 -25.77 8.72
CA SER A 20 31.23 -25.01 9.49
C SER A 20 30.24 -24.43 8.49
N SER A 21 29.13 -25.15 8.29
CA SER A 21 28.01 -24.72 7.47
C SER A 21 27.39 -23.51 8.15
N GLU A 22 27.98 -22.33 7.91
CA GLU A 22 27.25 -21.08 7.98
C GLU A 22 25.99 -21.28 7.14
N PHE A 23 24.86 -21.31 7.83
CA PHE A 23 23.54 -21.45 7.25
C PHE A 23 23.24 -20.22 6.38
N SER A 24 23.74 -20.23 5.14
CA SER A 24 23.39 -19.26 4.11
C SER A 24 21.95 -19.51 3.72
N LEU A 25 21.04 -18.81 4.39
CA LEU A 25 19.62 -18.76 4.08
C LEU A 25 19.41 -17.95 2.78
N GLU A 26 20.00 -18.42 1.67
CA GLU A 26 19.95 -17.81 0.35
C GLU A 26 18.58 -18.06 -0.26
N ALA A 27 17.68 -17.12 -0.04
CA ALA A 27 16.42 -17.03 -0.75
C ALA A 27 16.67 -16.39 -2.13
N ASP A 28 17.31 -17.09 -3.06
CA ASP A 28 17.64 -16.53 -4.39
C ASP A 28 16.41 -16.06 -5.18
N PHE A 29 15.25 -16.65 -4.91
CA PHE A 29 13.99 -16.20 -5.49
C PHE A 29 13.63 -14.75 -5.11
N GLN A 30 14.17 -14.21 -4.01
CA GLN A 30 13.84 -12.88 -3.52
C GLN A 30 14.24 -11.77 -4.51
N TYR A 31 15.33 -11.95 -5.25
CA TYR A 31 15.81 -10.95 -6.22
C TYR A 31 14.77 -10.73 -7.32
N CYS A 32 14.32 -11.83 -7.94
CA CYS A 32 13.30 -11.80 -8.97
C CYS A 32 11.95 -11.33 -8.42
N LEU A 33 11.53 -11.88 -7.26
CA LEU A 33 10.26 -11.52 -6.62
C LEU A 33 10.16 -10.01 -6.35
N PHE A 34 11.12 -9.44 -5.63
CA PHE A 34 11.07 -8.01 -5.29
C PHE A 34 11.21 -7.13 -6.53
N THR A 35 12.08 -7.48 -7.46
CA THR A 35 12.25 -6.72 -8.72
C THR A 35 10.94 -6.65 -9.50
N VAL A 36 10.28 -7.80 -9.73
CA VAL A 36 9.03 -7.86 -10.50
C VAL A 36 7.90 -7.14 -9.76
N ILE A 37 7.70 -7.46 -8.49
CA ILE A 37 6.60 -6.91 -7.70
C ILE A 37 6.76 -5.41 -7.51
N TYR A 38 7.94 -4.93 -7.09
CA TYR A 38 8.15 -3.49 -6.91
C TYR A 38 8.10 -2.72 -8.23
N SER A 39 8.48 -3.31 -9.37
CA SER A 39 8.30 -2.67 -10.67
C SER A 39 6.83 -2.50 -11.04
N ILE A 40 6.00 -3.53 -10.80
CA ILE A 40 4.54 -3.45 -11.00
C ILE A 40 3.94 -2.39 -10.09
N VAL A 41 4.29 -2.44 -8.80
CA VAL A 41 3.81 -1.48 -7.79
C VAL A 41 4.26 -0.06 -8.11
N PHE A 42 5.48 0.12 -8.61
CA PHE A 42 5.98 1.43 -9.03
C PHE A 42 5.14 2.03 -10.15
N VAL A 43 4.92 1.27 -11.24
CA VAL A 43 4.16 1.75 -12.40
C VAL A 43 2.70 2.01 -12.03
N LEU A 44 2.04 1.04 -11.38
CA LEU A 44 0.62 1.16 -11.03
C LEU A 44 0.41 2.24 -9.96
N GLY A 45 1.18 2.15 -8.88
CA GLY A 45 1.09 3.06 -7.75
C GLY A 45 1.42 4.51 -8.11
N LEU A 46 2.40 4.76 -8.98
CA LEU A 46 2.75 6.13 -9.37
C LEU A 46 1.61 6.77 -10.17
N ILE A 47 1.14 6.08 -11.22
CA ILE A 47 0.08 6.61 -12.09
C ILE A 47 -1.19 6.86 -11.25
N GLU A 48 -1.49 5.93 -10.36
CA GLU A 48 -2.68 5.99 -9.54
C GLU A 48 -2.63 7.08 -8.48
N ASN A 49 -1.59 7.11 -7.64
CA ASN A 49 -1.53 8.00 -6.49
C ASN A 49 -1.33 9.46 -6.93
N VAL A 50 -0.57 9.70 -8.01
CA VAL A 50 -0.46 11.03 -8.63
C VAL A 50 -1.82 11.49 -9.19
N LEU A 51 -2.54 10.61 -9.89
CA LEU A 51 -3.88 10.93 -10.39
C LEU A 51 -4.86 11.19 -9.23
N SER A 52 -4.77 10.41 -8.16
CA SER A 52 -5.61 10.56 -6.97
C SER A 52 -5.34 11.88 -6.25
N LEU A 53 -4.07 12.25 -6.06
CA LEU A 53 -3.68 13.57 -5.53
C LEU A 53 -4.20 14.70 -6.41
N TYR A 54 -4.05 14.61 -7.73
CA TYR A 54 -4.56 15.62 -8.66
C TYR A 54 -6.09 15.77 -8.58
N LEU A 55 -6.83 14.64 -8.59
CA LEU A 55 -8.28 14.68 -8.55
C LEU A 55 -8.79 15.19 -7.20
N LEU A 56 -8.22 14.72 -6.10
CA LEU A 56 -8.59 15.15 -4.75
C LEU A 56 -8.30 16.64 -4.57
N SER A 57 -7.11 17.12 -4.94
CA SER A 57 -6.73 18.51 -4.69
C SER A 57 -7.39 19.52 -5.64
N CYS A 58 -7.62 19.16 -6.90
CA CYS A 58 -7.98 20.14 -7.93
C CYS A 58 -9.38 20.00 -8.53
N LYS A 59 -10.03 18.83 -8.42
CA LYS A 59 -11.24 18.53 -9.21
C LYS A 59 -12.46 18.11 -8.38
N VAL A 60 -12.28 17.67 -7.15
CA VAL A 60 -13.38 17.18 -6.32
C VAL A 60 -13.88 18.27 -5.38
N LYS A 61 -15.17 18.61 -5.47
CA LYS A 61 -15.83 19.34 -4.39
C LYS A 61 -15.88 18.44 -3.16
N HIS A 62 -15.16 18.82 -2.11
CA HIS A 62 -15.05 18.07 -0.86
C HIS A 62 -16.35 18.16 -0.05
N ILE A 63 -17.19 17.12 -0.14
CA ILE A 63 -18.49 17.07 0.57
C ILE A 63 -18.34 16.61 2.04
N SER A 64 -17.23 15.96 2.39
CA SER A 64 -16.98 15.39 3.72
C SER A 64 -15.51 15.57 4.08
N HIS A 65 -15.23 15.99 5.33
CA HIS A 65 -13.90 16.29 5.84
C HIS A 65 -12.91 15.11 5.80
N SER A 66 -13.41 13.86 5.69
CA SER A 66 -12.60 12.64 5.60
C SER A 66 -11.69 12.58 4.37
N TYR A 67 -11.87 13.49 3.39
CA TYR A 67 -10.94 13.64 2.27
C TYR A 67 -9.51 13.97 2.70
N ILE A 68 -9.33 14.59 3.87
CA ILE A 68 -8.01 14.92 4.41
C ILE A 68 -7.19 13.64 4.66
N TYR A 69 -7.82 12.60 5.21
CA TYR A 69 -7.16 11.28 5.37
C TYR A 69 -6.81 10.68 4.00
N MET A 70 -7.70 10.80 3.02
CA MET A 70 -7.48 10.25 1.67
C MET A 70 -6.31 10.94 0.94
N ILE A 71 -6.19 12.27 1.04
CA ILE A 71 -5.06 13.02 0.45
C ILE A 71 -3.74 12.64 1.13
N ASN A 72 -3.72 12.54 2.46
CA ASN A 72 -2.50 12.18 3.18
C ASN A 72 -2.07 10.73 2.94
N LEU A 73 -3.03 9.82 2.78
CA LEU A 73 -2.77 8.45 2.33
C LEU A 73 -2.10 8.46 0.94
N ALA A 74 -2.71 9.14 -0.04
CA ALA A 74 -2.16 9.24 -1.39
C ALA A 74 -0.77 9.92 -1.42
N LEU A 75 -0.52 10.88 -0.52
CA LEU A 75 0.79 11.51 -0.35
C LEU A 75 1.82 10.49 0.18
N ALA A 76 1.49 9.76 1.24
CA ALA A 76 2.38 8.74 1.82
C ALA A 76 2.69 7.62 0.81
N ASP A 77 1.70 7.20 0.02
CA ASP A 77 1.86 6.20 -1.04
C ASP A 77 2.70 6.72 -2.21
N THR A 78 2.55 7.99 -2.59
CA THR A 78 3.39 8.60 -3.62
C THR A 78 4.86 8.67 -3.16
N LEU A 79 5.12 9.09 -1.92
CA LEU A 79 6.47 9.13 -1.36
C LEU A 79 7.12 7.73 -1.33
N PHE A 80 6.34 6.71 -0.97
CA PHE A 80 6.77 5.31 -1.01
C PHE A 80 7.13 4.85 -2.41
N VAL A 81 6.24 5.09 -3.38
CA VAL A 81 6.47 4.68 -4.77
C VAL A 81 7.71 5.37 -5.36
N CYS A 82 7.96 6.63 -5.00
CA CYS A 82 9.16 7.35 -5.44
C CYS A 82 10.49 6.73 -4.95
N VAL A 83 10.49 5.96 -3.84
CA VAL A 83 11.70 5.28 -3.36
C VAL A 83 11.86 3.85 -3.89
N LEU A 84 10.83 3.27 -4.50
CA LEU A 84 10.88 1.91 -5.06
C LEU A 84 11.96 1.70 -6.13
N PRO A 85 12.30 2.66 -7.01
CA PRO A 85 13.39 2.48 -7.97
C PRO A 85 14.73 2.12 -7.32
N PHE A 86 15.05 2.72 -6.17
CA PHE A 86 16.27 2.41 -5.43
C PHE A 86 16.24 0.97 -4.87
N LYS A 87 15.09 0.52 -4.37
CA LYS A 87 14.87 -0.86 -3.91
C LYS A 87 14.94 -1.87 -5.07
N ILE A 88 14.37 -1.54 -6.22
CA ILE A 88 14.45 -2.37 -7.43
C ILE A 88 15.91 -2.54 -7.84
N HIS A 89 16.67 -1.45 -7.94
CA HIS A 89 18.09 -1.50 -8.26
C HIS A 89 18.87 -2.33 -7.24
N TYR A 90 18.59 -2.16 -5.93
CA TYR A 90 19.22 -2.96 -4.88
C TYR A 90 19.01 -4.47 -5.08
N HIS A 91 17.80 -4.92 -5.42
CA HIS A 91 17.50 -6.34 -5.64
C HIS A 91 18.06 -6.86 -6.97
N LEU A 92 18.11 -6.03 -8.02
CA LEU A 92 18.79 -6.35 -9.28
C LEU A 92 20.30 -6.52 -9.10
N ASN A 93 20.89 -5.72 -8.21
CA ASN A 93 22.31 -5.77 -7.86
C ASN A 93 22.61 -6.78 -6.74
N TRP A 94 21.92 -7.92 -6.71
CA TRP A 94 22.16 -9.00 -5.75
C TRP A 94 22.14 -8.56 -4.28
N ASN A 95 21.19 -7.67 -3.91
CA ASN A 95 21.09 -7.06 -2.58
C ASN A 95 22.35 -6.28 -2.16
N ASN A 96 23.04 -5.64 -3.11
CA ASN A 96 24.16 -4.75 -2.84
C ASN A 96 23.77 -3.28 -2.99
N TRP A 97 23.76 -2.54 -1.89
CA TRP A 97 23.40 -1.13 -1.84
C TRP A 97 24.58 -0.21 -2.17
N ILE A 98 24.45 0.60 -3.22
CA ILE A 98 25.52 1.48 -3.72
C ILE A 98 25.26 2.98 -3.55
N PHE A 99 24.06 3.38 -3.13
CA PHE A 99 23.64 4.80 -3.09
C PHE A 99 24.08 5.53 -1.80
N GLY A 100 24.96 4.92 -1.00
CA GLY A 100 25.43 5.46 0.27
C GLY A 100 24.45 5.29 1.43
N ASP A 101 24.95 5.50 2.64
CA ASP A 101 24.22 5.23 3.89
C ASP A 101 22.98 6.12 4.03
N MET A 102 23.08 7.44 3.77
CA MET A 102 21.93 8.36 3.90
C MET A 102 20.73 7.92 3.05
N ALA A 103 20.96 7.53 1.78
CA ALA A 103 19.89 7.06 0.90
C ALA A 103 19.28 5.74 1.42
N CYS A 104 20.09 4.85 1.99
CA CYS A 104 19.58 3.63 2.63
C CYS A 104 18.62 3.95 3.77
N ARG A 105 19.01 4.89 4.65
CA ARG A 105 18.18 5.30 5.78
C ARG A 105 16.88 5.95 5.33
N ILE A 106 16.92 6.85 4.34
CA ILE A 106 15.74 7.53 3.81
C ILE A 106 14.79 6.52 3.16
N THR A 107 15.29 5.67 2.25
CA THR A 107 14.46 4.70 1.52
C THR A 107 13.86 3.65 2.45
N GLY A 108 14.65 3.12 3.39
CA GLY A 108 14.17 2.20 4.41
C GLY A 108 13.08 2.83 5.28
N THR A 109 13.32 4.04 5.78
CA THR A 109 12.35 4.73 6.63
C THR A 109 11.05 5.05 5.89
N LEU A 110 11.11 5.60 4.68
CA LEU A 110 9.90 5.90 3.90
C LEU A 110 9.07 4.63 3.61
N TYR A 111 9.73 3.49 3.41
CA TYR A 111 9.07 2.19 3.27
C TYR A 111 8.23 1.84 4.50
N TYR A 112 8.81 1.91 5.70
CA TYR A 112 8.09 1.57 6.93
C TYR A 112 7.08 2.64 7.34
N ILE A 113 7.40 3.93 7.19
CA ILE A 113 6.46 5.03 7.41
C ILE A 113 5.20 4.80 6.58
N ASN A 114 5.33 4.43 5.31
CA ASN A 114 4.19 4.13 4.46
C ASN A 114 3.31 3.01 5.04
N ILE A 115 3.90 1.87 5.39
CA ILE A 115 3.13 0.74 5.95
C ILE A 115 2.29 1.20 7.15
N TYR A 116 2.90 1.86 8.13
CA TYR A 116 2.20 2.23 9.37
C TYR A 116 1.24 3.41 9.18
N LEU A 117 1.61 4.44 8.40
CA LEU A 117 0.69 5.54 8.10
C LEU A 117 -0.52 5.06 7.29
N SER A 118 -0.33 4.16 6.32
CA SER A 118 -1.44 3.62 5.54
C SER A 118 -2.43 2.85 6.44
N ILE A 119 -1.94 2.04 7.38
CA ILE A 119 -2.78 1.35 8.36
C ILE A 119 -3.50 2.36 9.28
N ALA A 120 -2.80 3.38 9.76
CA ALA A 120 -3.38 4.41 10.61
C ALA A 120 -4.50 5.17 9.87
N PHE A 121 -4.27 5.59 8.61
CA PHE A 121 -5.27 6.25 7.79
C PHE A 121 -6.46 5.32 7.47
N PHE A 122 -6.23 4.04 7.16
CA PHE A 122 -7.33 3.08 7.01
C PHE A 122 -8.17 2.97 8.28
N THR A 123 -7.53 2.92 9.44
CA THR A 123 -8.21 2.90 10.74
C THR A 123 -9.02 4.16 10.96
N CYS A 124 -8.45 5.34 10.73
CA CYS A 124 -9.14 6.63 10.83
C CYS A 124 -10.34 6.71 9.88
N ILE A 125 -10.22 6.18 8.65
CA ILE A 125 -11.32 6.14 7.68
C ILE A 125 -12.42 5.19 8.17
N CYS A 126 -12.07 4.01 8.70
CA CYS A 126 -13.03 3.09 9.31
C CYS A 126 -13.79 3.72 10.49
N VAL A 127 -13.08 4.39 11.41
CA VAL A 127 -13.67 5.09 12.55
C VAL A 127 -14.58 6.23 12.09
N ASP A 128 -14.13 7.03 11.12
CA ASP A 128 -14.94 8.09 10.52
C ASP A 128 -16.25 7.55 9.92
N ARG A 129 -16.19 6.44 9.18
CA ARG A 129 -17.38 5.78 8.64
C ARG A 129 -18.28 5.21 9.75
N TYR A 130 -17.69 4.63 10.79
CA TYR A 130 -18.41 4.12 11.95
C TYR A 130 -19.21 5.22 12.65
N ILE A 131 -18.56 6.35 12.97
CA ILE A 131 -19.21 7.49 13.63
C ILE A 131 -20.31 8.08 12.72
N ALA A 132 -20.05 8.23 11.43
CA ALA A 132 -21.03 8.75 10.47
C ALA A 132 -22.31 7.90 10.39
N VAL A 133 -22.21 6.59 10.61
CA VAL A 133 -23.34 5.65 10.50
C VAL A 133 -24.05 5.44 11.83
N LEU A 134 -23.32 5.30 12.93
CA LEU A 134 -23.91 4.97 14.24
C LEU A 134 -24.21 6.20 15.11
N HIS A 135 -23.48 7.30 14.92
CA HIS A 135 -23.57 8.51 15.75
C HIS A 135 -23.67 9.78 14.89
N PRO A 136 -24.74 9.94 14.09
CA PRO A 136 -24.87 11.03 13.12
C PRO A 136 -24.86 12.43 13.77
N PHE A 137 -25.41 12.59 14.97
CA PHE A 137 -25.39 13.87 15.68
C PHE A 137 -23.98 14.27 16.11
N ALA A 138 -23.17 13.30 16.60
CA ALA A 138 -21.77 13.53 16.91
C ALA A 138 -20.97 13.84 15.62
N TYR A 139 -21.25 13.13 14.52
CA TYR A 139 -20.56 13.34 13.24
C TYR A 139 -20.71 14.78 12.71
N ILE A 140 -21.89 15.38 12.86
CA ILE A 140 -22.16 16.77 12.41
C ILE A 140 -21.33 17.80 13.21
N GLN A 141 -20.99 17.49 14.46
CA GLN A 141 -20.17 18.36 15.30
C GLN A 141 -18.67 18.31 14.95
N ILE A 142 -18.22 17.31 14.19
CA ILE A 142 -16.80 17.14 13.84
C ILE A 142 -16.39 18.16 12.76
N LYS A 143 -15.68 19.19 13.22
CA LYS A 143 -15.08 20.23 12.38
C LYS A 143 -13.80 19.73 11.67
N VAL A 144 -13.45 20.40 10.57
CA VAL A 144 -12.25 20.11 9.77
C VAL A 144 -10.95 20.14 10.59
N ILE A 145 -10.88 20.99 11.62
CA ILE A 145 -9.70 21.12 12.50
C ILE A 145 -9.34 19.80 13.19
N HIS A 146 -10.33 18.99 13.58
CA HIS A 146 -10.08 17.70 14.22
C HIS A 146 -9.37 16.73 13.27
N TYR A 147 -9.73 16.72 11.98
CA TYR A 147 -9.07 15.89 10.97
C TYR A 147 -7.63 16.33 10.75
N VAL A 148 -7.40 17.64 10.65
CA VAL A 148 -6.04 18.21 10.52
C VAL A 148 -5.19 17.85 11.74
N MET A 149 -5.73 18.01 12.95
CA MET A 149 -5.04 17.63 14.19
C MET A 149 -4.65 16.15 14.19
N VAL A 150 -5.58 15.24 13.87
CA VAL A 150 -5.31 13.79 13.82
C VAL A 150 -4.21 13.48 12.80
N VAL A 151 -4.29 14.03 11.60
CA VAL A 151 -3.26 13.84 10.57
C VAL A 151 -1.90 14.34 11.04
N THR A 152 -1.84 15.53 11.62
CA THR A 152 -0.59 16.10 12.14
C THR A 152 0.00 15.22 13.22
N ILE A 153 -0.83 14.73 14.16
CA ILE A 153 -0.38 13.80 15.21
C ILE A 153 0.19 12.52 14.60
N LEU A 154 -0.51 11.92 13.62
CA LEU A 154 -0.03 10.69 12.97
C LEU A 154 1.33 10.89 12.29
N TRP A 155 1.53 12.01 11.58
CA TRP A 155 2.81 12.33 10.97
C TRP A 155 3.91 12.57 12.01
N VAL A 156 3.62 13.36 13.06
CA VAL A 156 4.59 13.65 14.13
C VAL A 156 5.00 12.35 14.83
N VAL A 157 4.06 11.45 15.13
CA VAL A 157 4.34 10.16 15.75
C VAL A 157 5.14 9.26 14.81
N ALA A 158 4.78 9.19 13.52
CA ALA A 158 5.52 8.39 12.55
C ALA A 158 6.98 8.89 12.41
N LEU A 159 7.18 10.19 12.33
CA LEU A 159 8.50 10.80 12.25
C LEU A 159 9.28 10.65 13.55
N SER A 160 8.66 10.84 14.71
CA SER A 160 9.35 10.72 16.01
C SER A 160 9.84 9.30 16.30
N VAL A 161 9.13 8.28 15.83
CA VAL A 161 9.55 6.89 15.95
C VAL A 161 10.67 6.55 14.96
N THR A 162 10.62 7.10 13.75
CA THR A 162 11.56 6.75 12.67
C THR A 162 12.85 7.57 12.66
N VAL A 163 12.83 8.81 13.10
CA VAL A 163 14.02 9.68 13.16
C VAL A 163 15.13 9.12 14.07
N PRO A 164 14.86 8.62 15.30
CA PRO A 164 15.88 7.99 16.14
C PRO A 164 16.46 6.70 15.55
N LEU A 165 15.65 5.96 14.77
CA LEU A 165 16.12 4.79 14.02
C LEU A 165 17.07 5.19 12.90
N ILE A 166 16.76 6.29 12.19
CA ILE A 166 17.66 6.90 11.21
C ILE A 166 18.92 7.41 11.88
N LEU A 167 18.86 8.06 13.04
CA LEU A 167 20.03 8.74 13.60
C LEU A 167 20.98 7.79 14.34
N GLY A 168 20.49 6.70 14.90
CA GLY A 168 21.37 5.75 15.59
C GLY A 168 22.07 4.79 14.61
N GLY A 169 23.40 4.89 14.51
CA GLY A 169 24.29 3.88 13.92
C GLY A 169 24.04 3.49 12.45
N PRO A 170 24.96 2.74 11.83
CA PRO A 170 24.78 2.25 10.47
C PRO A 170 23.59 1.29 10.39
N LEU A 171 22.68 1.55 9.45
CA LEU A 171 21.56 0.66 9.08
C LEU A 171 21.96 -0.29 7.94
N HIS A 172 23.26 -0.35 7.65
CA HIS A 172 23.86 -1.28 6.71
C HIS A 172 24.69 -2.32 7.45
N ASN A 173 24.69 -3.56 6.93
CA ASN A 173 25.57 -4.62 7.40
C ASN A 173 26.41 -5.12 6.23
N SER A 174 27.72 -5.29 6.45
CA SER A 174 28.60 -5.91 5.46
C SER A 174 28.36 -7.41 5.47
N GLY A 175 27.69 -7.92 4.44
CA GLY A 175 27.42 -9.34 4.29
C GLY A 175 28.66 -10.15 3.93
N ALA A 176 28.52 -11.48 3.95
CA ALA A 176 29.60 -12.46 3.70
C ALA A 176 30.34 -12.30 2.35
N ARG A 177 29.80 -11.53 1.40
CA ARG A 177 30.39 -11.24 0.08
C ARG A 177 30.90 -9.81 -0.10
N ASN A 178 31.21 -9.10 0.99
CA ASN A 178 31.55 -7.67 0.97
C ASN A 178 30.43 -6.79 0.35
N THR A 179 29.18 -7.27 0.43
CA THR A 179 27.99 -6.57 -0.05
C THR A 179 27.38 -5.75 1.08
N THR A 180 26.86 -4.56 0.75
CA THR A 180 26.23 -3.68 1.73
C THR A 180 24.73 -3.94 1.74
N ALA A 181 24.25 -4.69 2.74
CA ALA A 181 22.81 -4.92 2.92
C ALA A 181 22.18 -3.68 3.54
N CYS A 182 21.07 -3.18 2.98
CA CYS A 182 20.41 -1.95 3.45
C CYS A 182 19.11 -2.25 4.18
N PHE A 183 19.01 -1.85 5.46
CA PHE A 183 17.81 -2.00 6.29
C PHE A 183 17.34 -3.46 6.43
N GLU A 184 18.29 -4.40 6.31
CA GLU A 184 18.09 -5.83 6.42
C GLU A 184 19.20 -6.44 7.28
N ASN A 185 18.94 -7.61 7.88
CA ASN A 185 19.94 -8.40 8.59
C ASN A 185 20.73 -7.65 9.68
N PHE A 186 20.00 -6.96 10.56
CA PHE A 186 20.59 -6.32 11.74
C PHE A 186 21.24 -7.36 12.68
N ALA A 187 22.48 -7.10 13.07
CA ALA A 187 23.23 -7.87 14.07
C ALA A 187 22.41 -8.05 15.35
N THR A 188 22.53 -9.22 16.00
CA THR A 188 21.67 -9.63 17.12
C THR A 188 21.69 -8.61 18.27
N SER A 189 22.86 -8.05 18.61
CA SER A 189 23.01 -7.02 19.65
C SER A 189 22.27 -5.71 19.32
N SER A 190 22.42 -5.20 18.10
CA SER A 190 21.71 -4.00 17.63
C SER A 190 20.21 -4.25 17.50
N TRP A 191 19.80 -5.46 17.13
CA TRP A 191 18.39 -5.82 17.01
C TRP A 191 17.69 -5.84 18.36
N THR A 192 18.28 -6.47 19.38
CA THR A 192 17.66 -6.62 20.71
C THR A 192 17.47 -5.28 21.42
N TYR A 193 18.47 -4.38 21.37
CA TYR A 193 18.38 -3.10 22.10
C TYR A 193 17.60 -2.03 21.34
N ARG A 194 17.68 -2.00 20.01
CA ARG A 194 17.16 -0.88 19.20
C ARG A 194 15.94 -1.23 18.36
N MET A 195 15.89 -2.45 17.83
CA MET A 195 14.80 -2.87 16.93
C MET A 195 13.68 -3.60 17.66
N ALA A 196 13.96 -4.33 18.75
CA ALA A 196 12.93 -5.04 19.50
C ALA A 196 11.80 -4.12 20.02
N PRO A 197 12.06 -3.00 20.72
CA PRO A 197 10.97 -2.10 21.15
C PRO A 197 10.20 -1.51 19.97
N TYR A 198 10.89 -1.17 18.88
CA TYR A 198 10.24 -0.72 17.65
C TYR A 198 9.34 -1.79 17.04
N ASN A 199 9.80 -3.04 16.93
CA ASN A 199 9.01 -4.16 16.40
C ASN A 199 7.79 -4.45 17.28
N ILE A 200 7.90 -4.30 18.60
CA ILE A 200 6.76 -4.44 19.52
C ILE A 200 5.73 -3.32 19.28
N LEU A 201 6.17 -2.06 19.24
CA LEU A 201 5.27 -0.93 18.94
C LEU A 201 4.61 -1.11 17.56
N ALA A 202 5.39 -1.49 16.56
CA ALA A 202 4.92 -1.82 15.22
C ALA A 202 3.85 -2.93 15.21
N LEU A 203 4.01 -3.98 16.02
CA LEU A 203 3.01 -5.04 16.15
C LEU A 203 1.75 -4.54 16.86
N VAL A 204 1.88 -3.78 17.94
CA VAL A 204 0.69 -3.28 18.67
C VAL A 204 -0.10 -2.29 17.83
N PHE A 205 0.57 -1.28 17.27
CA PHE A 205 -0.07 -0.20 16.52
C PHE A 205 -0.34 -0.54 15.05
N GLY A 206 0.44 -1.43 14.43
CA GLY A 206 0.25 -1.88 13.06
C GLY A 206 -0.64 -3.12 12.91
N PHE A 207 -0.77 -3.94 13.96
CA PHE A 207 -1.56 -5.17 13.90
C PHE A 207 -2.69 -5.19 14.92
N VAL A 208 -2.40 -5.17 16.23
CA VAL A 208 -3.43 -5.45 17.25
C VAL A 208 -4.56 -4.41 17.23
N ILE A 209 -4.24 -3.12 17.30
CA ILE A 209 -5.25 -2.06 17.39
C ILE A 209 -6.07 -1.92 16.09
N PRO A 210 -5.45 -1.78 14.90
CA PRO A 210 -6.18 -1.59 13.64
C PRO A 210 -7.09 -2.77 13.31
N PHE A 211 -6.59 -4.00 13.45
CA PHE A 211 -7.37 -5.18 13.12
C PHE A 211 -8.51 -5.39 14.12
N SER A 212 -8.32 -5.10 15.41
CA SER A 212 -9.40 -5.15 16.39
C SER A 212 -10.51 -4.15 16.05
N ILE A 213 -10.15 -2.91 15.70
CA ILE A 213 -11.13 -1.88 15.29
C ILE A 213 -11.88 -2.31 14.03
N ILE A 214 -11.19 -2.82 13.02
CA ILE A 214 -11.81 -3.27 11.76
C ILE A 214 -12.75 -4.47 12.01
N LEU A 215 -12.29 -5.46 12.77
CA LEU A 215 -13.05 -6.68 13.07
C LEU A 215 -14.31 -6.38 13.90
N ILE A 216 -14.26 -5.42 14.82
CA ILE A 216 -15.41 -5.00 15.63
C ILE A 216 -16.34 -4.06 14.85
N SER A 217 -15.79 -3.09 14.10
CA SER A 217 -16.60 -2.10 13.38
C SER A 217 -17.42 -2.72 12.25
N TYR A 218 -16.89 -3.72 11.54
CA TYR A 218 -17.58 -4.37 10.43
C TYR A 218 -18.94 -4.99 10.81
N PRO A 219 -19.06 -5.91 11.79
CA PRO A 219 -20.33 -6.51 12.19
C PRO A 219 -21.30 -5.50 12.79
N LEU A 220 -20.81 -4.49 13.53
CA LEU A 220 -21.65 -3.43 14.08
C LEU A 220 -22.29 -2.56 12.99
N ILE A 221 -21.48 -2.17 11.98
CA ILE A 221 -21.94 -1.44 10.80
C ILE A 221 -22.93 -2.32 10.02
N ALA A 222 -22.60 -3.59 9.78
CA ALA A 222 -23.48 -4.53 9.07
C ALA A 222 -24.83 -4.74 9.78
N LYS A 223 -24.82 -4.97 11.10
CA LYS A 223 -26.02 -5.18 11.92
C LYS A 223 -26.93 -3.95 11.93
N ARG A 224 -26.38 -2.76 12.17
CA ARG A 224 -27.18 -1.53 12.14
C ARG A 224 -27.77 -1.28 10.75
N ILE A 225 -27.06 -1.66 9.69
CA ILE A 225 -27.49 -1.45 8.31
C ILE A 225 -28.58 -2.41 7.88
N SER A 226 -28.58 -3.65 8.39
CA SER A 226 -29.69 -4.60 8.21
C SER A 226 -31.03 -4.04 8.72
N GLN A 227 -31.00 -3.04 9.61
CA GLN A 227 -32.20 -2.44 10.21
C GLN A 227 -32.71 -1.19 9.48
N ILE A 228 -32.02 -0.70 8.44
CA ILE A 228 -32.38 0.57 7.78
C ILE A 228 -32.75 0.37 6.31
N LYS A 229 -34.00 0.71 5.93
CA LYS A 229 -34.66 0.54 4.61
C LYS A 229 -34.06 1.35 3.42
N HIS A 230 -32.75 1.39 3.21
CA HIS A 230 -32.01 2.08 2.11
C HIS A 230 -31.75 3.60 2.23
N THR A 231 -30.52 3.99 1.90
CA THR A 231 -30.10 5.25 1.25
C THR A 231 -28.76 4.96 0.57
N VAL A 232 -28.51 5.49 -0.62
CA VAL A 232 -27.29 5.26 -1.43
C VAL A 232 -25.99 5.56 -0.67
N ARG A 233 -26.04 6.48 0.31
CA ARG A 233 -24.94 6.83 1.22
C ARG A 233 -24.54 5.64 2.13
N LYS A 234 -25.48 4.74 2.46
CA LYS A 234 -25.27 3.52 3.28
C LYS A 234 -24.45 2.45 2.55
N ARG A 235 -24.78 2.13 1.29
CA ARG A 235 -24.04 1.12 0.49
C ARG A 235 -22.58 1.52 0.29
N LYS A 236 -22.31 2.82 0.14
CA LYS A 236 -20.95 3.37 0.02
C LYS A 236 -20.13 3.19 1.30
N ALA A 237 -20.70 3.47 2.47
CA ALA A 237 -20.01 3.30 3.74
C ALA A 237 -19.61 1.84 3.99
N VAL A 238 -20.53 0.88 3.78
CA VAL A 238 -20.22 -0.56 3.90
C VAL A 238 -19.18 -0.99 2.88
N SER A 239 -19.34 -0.59 1.62
CA SER A 239 -18.39 -0.93 0.57
C SER A 239 -17.00 -0.41 0.90
N THR A 240 -16.88 0.78 1.51
CA THR A 240 -15.59 1.36 1.91
C THR A 240 -14.95 0.52 3.02
N VAL A 241 -15.67 0.21 4.09
CA VAL A 241 -15.15 -0.61 5.21
C VAL A 241 -14.83 -2.03 4.75
N TYR A 242 -15.65 -2.62 3.88
CA TYR A 242 -15.39 -3.94 3.30
C TYR A 242 -14.13 -3.94 2.43
N ILE A 243 -13.92 -2.93 1.59
CA ILE A 243 -12.70 -2.80 0.79
C ILE A 243 -11.47 -2.67 1.70
N ILE A 244 -11.55 -1.83 2.74
CA ILE A 244 -10.46 -1.71 3.72
C ILE A 244 -10.19 -3.05 4.40
N LEU A 245 -11.23 -3.78 4.81
CA LEU A 245 -11.09 -5.12 5.40
C LEU A 245 -10.35 -6.08 4.46
N VAL A 246 -10.73 -6.09 3.17
CA VAL A 246 -10.07 -6.93 2.16
C VAL A 246 -8.60 -6.53 1.99
N ILE A 247 -8.29 -5.23 1.89
CA ILE A 247 -6.91 -4.75 1.79
C ILE A 247 -6.11 -5.14 3.04
N CYS A 248 -6.67 -4.95 4.24
CA CYS A 248 -6.04 -5.36 5.49
C CYS A 248 -5.79 -6.87 5.56
N ALA A 249 -6.77 -7.68 5.17
CA ALA A 249 -6.65 -9.14 5.18
C ALA A 249 -5.65 -9.67 4.14
N LEU A 250 -5.58 -9.06 2.94
CA LEU A 250 -4.71 -9.52 1.87
C LEU A 250 -3.29 -8.96 1.98
N CYS A 251 -3.12 -7.67 2.24
CA CYS A 251 -1.80 -7.01 2.21
C CYS A 251 -1.13 -6.96 3.58
N PHE A 252 -1.87 -6.60 4.64
CA PHE A 252 -1.26 -6.28 5.93
C PHE A 252 -1.21 -7.46 6.89
N LEU A 253 -2.27 -8.28 6.96
CA LEU A 253 -2.37 -9.41 7.88
C LEU A 253 -1.24 -10.44 7.67
N PRO A 254 -0.93 -10.88 6.43
CA PRO A 254 0.12 -11.86 6.22
C PRO A 254 1.49 -11.33 6.64
N TYR A 255 1.76 -10.05 6.36
CA TYR A 255 3.00 -9.39 6.75
C TYR A 255 3.15 -9.31 8.28
N HIS A 256 2.14 -8.84 9.00
CA HIS A 256 2.24 -8.70 10.46
C HIS A 256 2.30 -10.05 11.18
N LEU A 257 1.60 -11.08 10.67
CA LEU A 257 1.68 -12.43 11.23
C LEU A 257 3.08 -13.02 11.04
N THR A 258 3.64 -12.93 9.83
CA THR A 258 5.02 -13.39 9.57
C THR A 258 6.07 -12.55 10.30
N HIS A 259 5.82 -11.26 10.51
CA HIS A 259 6.67 -10.39 11.31
C HIS A 259 6.65 -10.79 12.80
N LEU A 260 5.48 -11.12 13.35
CA LEU A 260 5.34 -11.66 14.71
C LEU A 260 6.08 -13.00 14.85
N LEU A 261 5.90 -13.93 13.92
CA LEU A 261 6.61 -15.22 13.93
C LEU A 261 8.12 -15.04 13.87
N HIS A 262 8.61 -14.14 13.01
CA HIS A 262 10.03 -13.80 12.96
C HIS A 262 10.52 -13.15 14.26
N PHE A 263 9.73 -12.29 14.89
CA PHE A 263 10.05 -11.73 16.20
C PHE A 263 10.17 -12.83 17.27
N LEU A 264 9.21 -13.76 17.34
CA LEU A 264 9.22 -14.90 18.27
C LEU A 264 10.43 -15.82 18.06
N MET A 265 10.81 -16.05 16.81
CA MET A 265 12.03 -16.78 16.45
C MET A 265 13.29 -16.03 16.96
N ARG A 266 13.37 -14.71 16.78
CA ARG A 266 14.52 -13.91 17.23
C ARG A 266 14.69 -13.87 18.74
N ILE A 267 13.60 -13.95 19.51
CA ILE A 267 13.64 -14.07 20.98
C ILE A 267 13.76 -15.52 21.48
N GLN A 268 14.09 -16.47 20.60
CA GLN A 268 14.37 -17.87 20.93
C GLN A 268 13.17 -18.66 21.51
N VAL A 269 11.93 -18.19 21.29
CA VAL A 269 10.72 -18.94 21.65
C VAL A 269 10.44 -20.06 20.65
N ILE A 270 10.81 -19.87 19.38
CA ILE A 270 10.66 -20.84 18.30
C ILE A 270 12.05 -21.26 17.83
N GLN A 271 12.41 -22.52 18.04
CA GLN A 271 13.76 -23.05 17.79
C GLN A 271 13.83 -24.12 16.69
N ASN A 272 12.73 -24.41 16.01
CA ASN A 272 12.70 -25.40 14.94
C ASN A 272 13.37 -24.85 13.65
N GLU A 273 14.43 -25.51 13.17
CA GLU A 273 15.24 -25.07 12.01
C GLU A 273 14.46 -25.06 10.69
N SER A 274 13.64 -26.09 10.44
CA SER A 274 12.80 -26.17 9.23
C SER A 274 11.78 -25.03 9.22
N PHE A 275 11.17 -24.77 10.38
CA PHE A 275 10.20 -23.69 10.52
C PHE A 275 10.84 -22.30 10.40
N THR A 276 12.08 -22.14 10.84
CA THR A 276 12.86 -20.91 10.69
C THR A 276 13.03 -20.54 9.20
N THR A 277 13.46 -21.49 8.38
CA THR A 277 13.61 -21.28 6.93
C THR A 277 12.29 -20.86 6.29
N LEU A 278 11.20 -21.52 6.65
CA LEU A 278 9.86 -21.22 6.15
C LEU A 278 9.43 -19.79 6.53
N ILE A 279 9.62 -19.38 7.79
CA ILE A 279 9.31 -18.03 8.27
C ILE A 279 10.07 -16.98 7.47
N TYR A 280 11.38 -17.19 7.24
CA TYR A 280 12.20 -16.27 6.45
C TYR A 280 11.67 -16.11 5.02
N LYS A 281 11.37 -17.22 4.33
CA LYS A 281 10.82 -17.20 2.97
C LYS A 281 9.45 -16.51 2.93
N MET A 282 8.55 -16.88 3.83
CA MET A 282 7.20 -16.30 3.91
C MET A 282 7.27 -14.80 4.20
N ARG A 283 8.18 -14.34 5.06
CA ARG A 283 8.37 -12.91 5.32
C ARG A 283 8.79 -12.13 4.06
N ARG A 284 9.62 -12.71 3.19
CA ARG A 284 9.98 -12.05 1.91
C ARG A 284 8.75 -11.89 1.01
N VAL A 285 7.95 -12.95 0.90
CA VAL A 285 6.70 -12.94 0.13
C VAL A 285 5.69 -11.93 0.68
N THR A 286 5.46 -11.93 2.00
CA THR A 286 4.49 -11.03 2.62
C THR A 286 4.96 -9.58 2.63
N LEU A 287 6.27 -9.32 2.68
CA LEU A 287 6.84 -7.98 2.51
C LEU A 287 6.64 -7.45 1.08
N ALA A 288 6.73 -8.31 0.06
CA ALA A 288 6.35 -7.93 -1.29
C ALA A 288 4.83 -7.69 -1.38
N LEU A 289 4.02 -8.53 -0.74
CA LEU A 289 2.56 -8.42 -0.75
C LEU A 289 2.03 -7.14 -0.10
N VAL A 290 2.63 -6.70 1.01
CA VAL A 290 2.19 -5.45 1.69
C VAL A 290 2.41 -4.22 0.81
N SER A 291 3.40 -4.22 -0.09
CA SER A 291 3.65 -3.11 -1.02
C SER A 291 2.52 -2.87 -2.02
N PHE A 292 1.67 -3.87 -2.27
CA PHE A 292 0.48 -3.69 -3.12
C PHE A 292 -0.62 -2.84 -2.45
N ASN A 293 -0.52 -2.51 -1.16
CA ASN A 293 -1.48 -1.65 -0.48
C ASN A 293 -1.74 -0.35 -1.26
N CYS A 294 -0.70 0.27 -1.80
CA CYS A 294 -0.73 1.54 -2.51
C CYS A 294 -1.39 1.45 -3.90
N CYS A 295 -1.56 0.23 -4.44
CA CYS A 295 -2.22 -0.03 -5.72
C CYS A 295 -3.72 -0.38 -5.57
N LEU A 296 -4.19 -0.60 -4.33
CA LEU A 296 -5.57 -1.00 -4.04
C LEU A 296 -6.43 0.18 -3.54
N ASN A 297 -5.81 1.34 -3.34
CA ASN A 297 -6.47 2.58 -2.96
C ASN A 297 -7.48 3.18 -3.99
N PRO A 298 -7.50 2.87 -5.31
CA PRO A 298 -8.51 3.43 -6.21
C PRO A 298 -9.89 2.94 -5.86
N LEU A 299 -9.96 1.69 -5.38
CA LEU A 299 -11.20 1.09 -4.93
C LEU A 299 -11.72 1.92 -3.76
N LEU A 300 -10.86 2.26 -2.80
CA LEU A 300 -11.21 3.14 -1.70
C LEU A 300 -11.72 4.50 -2.21
N TYR A 301 -10.97 5.19 -3.07
CA TYR A 301 -11.35 6.53 -3.54
C TYR A 301 -12.59 6.55 -4.42
N TYR A 302 -12.76 5.55 -5.29
CA TYR A 302 -13.91 5.39 -6.17
C TYR A 302 -15.20 5.12 -5.39
N TYR A 303 -15.17 4.24 -4.39
CA TYR A 303 -16.35 3.89 -3.60
C TYR A 303 -16.67 4.92 -2.50
N THR A 304 -15.65 5.61 -1.98
CA THR A 304 -15.81 6.67 -0.96
C THR A 304 -16.29 7.98 -1.58
N SER A 305 -15.81 8.34 -2.78
CA SER A 305 -16.17 9.59 -3.44
C SER A 305 -17.57 9.51 -4.05
N SER A 306 -18.44 10.46 -3.69
CA SER A 306 -19.77 10.58 -4.31
C SER A 306 -19.76 11.28 -5.66
N SER A 307 -18.59 11.70 -6.15
CA SER A 307 -18.48 12.51 -7.36
C SER A 307 -18.54 11.67 -8.63
N LYS A 308 -19.43 12.05 -9.56
CA LYS A 308 -19.51 11.48 -10.92
C LYS A 308 -18.18 11.62 -11.69
N GLN A 309 -17.32 12.56 -11.30
CA GLN A 309 -16.02 12.84 -11.94
C GLN A 309 -15.07 11.63 -11.88
N TRP A 310 -15.00 10.92 -10.75
CA TRP A 310 -14.16 9.72 -10.59
C TRP A 310 -14.60 8.58 -11.51
N ARG A 311 -15.92 8.45 -11.71
CA ARG A 311 -16.51 7.44 -12.61
C ARG A 311 -16.20 7.71 -14.09
N PHE A 312 -16.06 8.98 -14.46
CA PHE A 312 -15.76 9.38 -15.83
C PHE A 312 -14.28 9.18 -16.15
N SER A 313 -13.36 9.55 -15.26
CA SER A 313 -11.91 9.37 -15.47
C SER A 313 -11.49 7.90 -15.57
N PHE A 314 -12.06 7.01 -14.75
CA PHE A 314 -11.76 5.57 -14.85
C PHE A 314 -12.35 4.93 -16.12
N LYS A 315 -13.53 5.40 -16.58
CA LYS A 315 -14.12 4.98 -17.86
C LYS A 315 -13.40 5.54 -19.08
N LEU A 316 -12.81 6.74 -18.99
CA LEU A 316 -12.03 7.33 -20.08
C LEU A 316 -10.70 6.59 -20.33
N ARG A 317 -10.16 5.88 -19.34
CA ARG A 317 -8.93 5.10 -19.50
C ARG A 317 -9.16 3.77 -20.24
N PHE A 318 -10.40 3.29 -20.33
CA PHE A 318 -10.77 2.06 -21.05
C PHE A 318 -11.50 2.30 -22.37
N ARG A 319 -11.80 3.54 -22.75
CA ARG A 319 -12.22 3.85 -24.11
C ARG A 319 -10.99 4.29 -24.91
N SER A 320 -10.43 3.37 -25.68
CA SER A 320 -9.62 3.73 -26.85
C SER A 320 -10.36 4.83 -27.61
N LYS A 321 -9.69 5.95 -27.87
CA LYS A 321 -10.26 7.08 -28.61
C LYS A 321 -10.68 6.56 -29.99
N MET A 322 -11.99 6.43 -30.22
CA MET A 322 -12.51 6.34 -31.58
C MET A 322 -12.25 7.71 -32.23
N VAL A 323 -11.25 7.77 -33.11
CA VAL A 323 -10.93 8.93 -33.92
C VAL A 323 -12.03 9.02 -34.99
N TYR A 324 -12.85 10.07 -34.94
CA TYR A 324 -13.71 10.39 -36.06
C TYR A 324 -12.88 11.18 -37.07
N THR A 325 -12.70 10.62 -38.26
CA THR A 325 -12.17 11.33 -39.42
C THR A 325 -13.25 12.31 -39.89
N ILE A 326 -13.01 13.61 -39.70
CA ILE A 326 -13.79 14.66 -40.36
C ILE A 326 -13.23 14.73 -41.79
N CYS A 327 -13.96 14.16 -42.76
CA CYS A 327 -13.72 14.47 -44.17
C CYS A 327 -14.37 15.82 -44.48
N ASP A 328 -13.54 16.85 -44.52
CA ASP A 328 -13.86 18.10 -45.21
C ASP A 328 -13.44 17.95 -46.67
N ARG A 329 -14.40 17.96 -47.60
CA ARG A 329 -14.12 18.17 -49.02
C ARG A 329 -15.27 18.90 -49.69
N LYS A 330 -15.05 20.22 -49.84
CA LYS A 330 -15.69 21.09 -50.83
C LYS A 330 -15.44 20.61 -52.28
N LEU A 331 -16.25 21.17 -53.19
CA LEU A 331 -16.37 21.02 -54.65
C LEU A 331 -17.36 19.92 -55.09
N GLY A 332 -18.42 20.18 -55.85
CA GLY A 332 -18.93 21.39 -56.49
C GLY A 332 -20.25 21.08 -57.23
N GLU A 333 -21.06 22.13 -57.44
CA GLU A 333 -22.20 22.26 -58.36
C GLU A 333 -23.25 21.14 -58.48
N SER A 334 -24.50 21.43 -58.07
CA SER A 334 -25.59 21.80 -59.00
C SER A 334 -26.95 21.70 -58.31
N SER A 335 -27.51 22.88 -58.04
CA SER A 335 -28.88 23.27 -58.39
C SER A 335 -30.13 22.78 -57.64
N TYR A 336 -31.00 23.79 -57.42
CA TYR A 336 -32.45 23.79 -57.21
C TYR A 336 -32.94 23.24 -55.84
N VAL A 337 -33.87 23.82 -55.07
CA VAL A 337 -34.83 24.93 -55.26
C VAL A 337 -35.77 24.99 -54.01
N TYR A 338 -36.28 26.19 -53.68
CA TYR A 338 -37.39 26.55 -52.75
C TYR A 338 -37.21 26.21 -51.24
N LYS A 339 -37.52 27.07 -50.26
CA LYS A 339 -38.36 28.29 -50.21
C LYS A 339 -37.99 29.11 -48.96
N LEU A 340 -37.93 30.43 -49.15
CA LEU A 340 -37.73 31.47 -48.13
C LEU A 340 -38.96 31.69 -47.23
N GLN A 341 -38.69 32.39 -46.12
CA GLN A 341 -39.56 33.36 -45.42
C GLN A 341 -40.53 32.77 -44.35
N ARG A 342 -40.70 33.33 -43.14
CA ARG A 342 -40.50 34.71 -42.70
C ARG A 342 -40.50 34.80 -41.15
N ARG A 343 -39.66 35.71 -40.65
CA ARG A 343 -39.58 36.29 -39.30
C ARG A 343 -40.72 37.33 -39.11
N HIS A 344 -40.98 37.71 -37.86
CA HIS A 344 -41.94 38.74 -37.35
C HIS A 344 -43.38 38.23 -37.15
N GLY A 345 -44.11 38.56 -36.08
CA GLY A 345 -43.92 39.57 -35.03
C GLY A 345 -45.13 39.56 -34.08
N ASN A 346 -44.92 40.23 -32.96
CA ASN A 346 -45.74 40.40 -31.77
C ASN A 346 -47.19 40.92 -31.97
N LYS A 347 -48.14 40.47 -31.11
CA LYS A 347 -49.26 41.18 -30.43
C LYS A 347 -50.67 40.52 -30.49
N ASN A 348 -51.19 40.24 -29.28
CA ASN A 348 -52.58 40.16 -28.72
C ASN A 348 -53.69 41.03 -29.40
N PRO A 349 -54.98 41.02 -28.93
CA PRO A 349 -55.85 40.01 -28.26
C PRO A 349 -57.32 40.00 -28.81
N ARG A 350 -58.26 39.30 -28.12
CA ARG A 350 -59.75 39.30 -28.23
C ARG A 350 -60.33 38.50 -29.41
N ASP A 351 -61.48 37.81 -29.35
CA ASP A 351 -62.65 37.76 -28.46
C ASP A 351 -63.19 36.31 -28.42
N GLY A 352 -64.04 36.00 -27.44
CA GLY A 352 -64.71 34.70 -27.33
C GLY A 352 -65.85 34.49 -28.34
N ILE A 353 -66.39 33.28 -28.36
CA ILE A 353 -67.82 32.93 -28.35
C ILE A 353 -67.97 31.40 -28.47
N ASN A 354 -68.90 30.89 -27.65
CA ASN A 354 -69.48 29.54 -27.51
C ASN A 354 -68.70 28.48 -26.74
#